data_AF-A0AAV2LGL0-F1
#
_entry.id   AF-A0AAV2LGL0-F1
#
_cell.length_a   1.000
_cell.length_b   1.000
_cell.length_c   1.000
_cell.angle_alpha   90.00
_cell.angle_beta   90.00
_cell.angle_gamma   90.00
#
_symmetry.space_group_name_H-M   'P 1'
#
loop_
_entity.id
_entity.type
_entity.pdbx_description
1 polymer ?
#
loop_
_entity_poly.entity_id
_entity_poly.type
_entity_poly.pdbx_seq_one_letter_code
_entity_poly.pdbx_strand_id
1 'polypeptide(L)'
;MAAQVCILKPCGVQWYVSEWSTCSRSCNGGYRVREVRCLTNNIAPSENCDPQEIPNAQEECKKQPCLEDIDLQCSDQYHKCMVVVQARLCIYPYYRSVCCASCSRAQKTLSTTLHKNRIRR
;
A
#
# COMPACT_ATOMS: atom_id res chain seq x y z
N MET A 1 -57.74 17.82 -7.07
CA MET A 1 -56.46 17.24 -7.54
C MET A 1 -56.54 15.75 -7.28
N ALA A 2 -56.44 14.90 -8.30
CA ALA A 2 -56.47 13.45 -8.13
C ALA A 2 -55.03 12.95 -7.95
N ALA A 3 -54.76 12.28 -6.84
CA ALA A 3 -53.51 11.54 -6.62
C ALA A 3 -53.74 10.08 -6.99
N GLN A 4 -52.86 9.51 -7.81
CA GLN A 4 -52.83 8.08 -8.10
C GLN A 4 -51.77 7.39 -7.26
N VAL A 5 -52.05 6.14 -6.92
CA VAL A 5 -51.13 5.26 -6.21
C VAL A 5 -50.03 4.79 -7.17
N CYS A 6 -48.77 5.04 -6.81
CA CYS A 6 -47.63 4.40 -7.45
C CYS A 6 -47.42 3.01 -6.85
N ILE A 7 -47.45 1.98 -7.70
CA ILE A 7 -47.07 0.61 -7.32
C ILE A 7 -45.61 0.40 -7.70
N LEU A 8 -44.73 0.38 -6.70
CA LEU A 8 -43.33 0.03 -6.89
C LEU A 8 -43.22 -1.49 -6.99
N LYS A 9 -42.57 -1.99 -8.04
CA LYS A 9 -42.23 -3.41 -8.15
C LYS A 9 -41.04 -3.72 -7.24
N PRO A 10 -41.02 -4.89 -6.60
CA PRO A 10 -39.86 -5.32 -5.83
C PRO A 10 -38.63 -5.41 -6.76
N CYS A 11 -37.48 -4.88 -6.30
CA CYS A 11 -36.24 -4.81 -7.07
C CYS A 11 -35.55 -6.17 -7.31
N GLY A 12 -36.20 -7.28 -6.95
CA GLY A 12 -35.66 -8.64 -7.09
C GLY A 12 -34.46 -8.97 -6.20
N VAL A 13 -33.63 -9.89 -6.67
CA VAL A 13 -32.35 -10.29 -6.08
C VAL A 13 -31.24 -9.51 -6.79
N GLN A 14 -30.29 -8.96 -6.05
CA GLN A 14 -29.23 -8.13 -6.64
C GLN A 14 -27.94 -8.16 -5.81
N TRP A 15 -26.84 -7.77 -6.45
CA TRP A 15 -25.56 -7.57 -5.78
C TRP A 15 -25.56 -6.28 -4.97
N TYR A 16 -25.21 -6.39 -3.69
CA TYR A 16 -24.99 -5.26 -2.81
C TYR A 16 -23.50 -5.16 -2.49
N VAL A 17 -23.00 -3.93 -2.46
CA VAL A 17 -21.61 -3.62 -2.14
C VAL A 17 -21.53 -2.68 -0.95
N SER A 18 -20.54 -2.89 -0.09
CA SER A 18 -20.20 -1.90 0.93
C SER A 18 -19.36 -0.77 0.32
N GLU A 19 -19.14 0.27 1.14
CA GLU A 19 -18.05 1.21 0.90
C GLU A 19 -16.70 0.48 0.91
N TRP A 20 -15.75 1.06 0.19
CA TRP A 20 -14.37 0.58 0.21
C TRP A 20 -13.71 0.82 1.58
N SER A 21 -12.90 -0.15 2.01
CA SER A 21 -12.00 0.02 3.15
C SER A 21 -10.98 1.13 2.88
N THR A 22 -10.31 1.57 3.93
CA THR A 22 -9.06 2.31 3.77
C THR A 22 -8.05 1.48 2.97
N CYS A 23 -7.21 2.16 2.18
CA CYS A 23 -6.13 1.50 1.46
C CYS A 23 -5.15 0.87 2.46
N SER A 24 -4.67 -0.34 2.19
CA SER A 24 -3.68 -1.04 3.03
C SER A 24 -2.36 -0.28 3.17
N ARG A 25 -2.09 0.63 2.24
CA ARG A 25 -0.90 1.50 2.24
C ARG A 25 -1.30 2.92 1.87
N SER A 26 -0.58 3.90 2.42
CA SER A 26 -0.76 5.31 2.07
C SER A 26 -0.06 5.71 0.76
N CYS A 27 0.90 4.90 0.30
CA CYS A 27 1.73 5.12 -0.88
C CYS A 27 2.42 3.82 -1.34
N ASN A 28 3.13 3.85 -2.48
CA ASN A 28 3.83 2.73 -3.12
C ASN A 28 2.93 1.54 -3.52
N GLY A 29 1.65 1.81 -3.80
CA GLY A 29 0.68 0.80 -4.20
C GLY A 29 0.24 -0.06 -3.01
N GLY A 30 -1.07 -0.05 -2.75
CA GLY A 30 -1.75 -0.94 -1.82
C GLY A 30 -3.03 -1.48 -2.44
N TYR A 31 -3.85 -2.10 -1.60
CA TYR A 31 -5.16 -2.61 -1.98
C TYR A 31 -6.21 -2.15 -0.98
N ARG A 32 -7.44 -1.99 -1.46
CA ARG A 32 -8.62 -1.78 -0.62
C ARG A 32 -9.65 -2.83 -0.95
N VAL A 33 -10.43 -3.20 0.06
CA VAL A 33 -11.43 -4.27 -0.03
C VAL A 33 -12.80 -3.72 0.28
N ARG A 34 -13.83 -4.32 -0.29
CA ARG A 34 -15.23 -4.07 0.07
C ARG A 34 -15.96 -5.39 0.14
N GLU A 35 -17.06 -5.40 0.86
CA GLU A 35 -17.94 -6.54 0.92
C GLU A 35 -18.87 -6.57 -0.29
N VAL A 36 -19.09 -7.76 -0.84
CA VAL A 36 -20.00 -8.02 -1.97
C VAL A 36 -20.92 -9.16 -1.56
N ARG A 37 -22.23 -8.91 -1.49
CA ARG A 37 -23.23 -9.89 -1.08
C ARG A 37 -24.38 -9.93 -2.06
N CYS A 38 -24.82 -11.14 -2.42
CA CYS A 38 -26.06 -11.31 -3.16
C CYS A 38 -27.23 -11.34 -2.17
N LEU A 39 -28.12 -10.36 -2.25
CA LEU A 39 -29.24 -10.23 -1.31
C LEU A 39 -30.57 -10.06 -2.03
N THR A 40 -31.64 -10.52 -1.36
CA THR A 40 -33.03 -10.24 -1.74
C THR A 40 -33.47 -8.86 -1.26
N ASN A 41 -34.67 -8.41 -1.67
CA ASN A 41 -35.25 -7.14 -1.20
C ASN A 41 -35.41 -7.04 0.33
N ASN A 42 -35.48 -8.17 1.03
CA ASN A 42 -35.56 -8.20 2.50
C ASN A 42 -34.19 -8.29 3.17
N ILE A 43 -33.10 -7.96 2.44
CA ILE A 43 -31.71 -8.01 2.91
C ILE A 43 -31.29 -9.44 3.35
N ALA A 44 -32.01 -10.46 2.91
CA ALA A 44 -31.66 -11.86 3.17
C ALA A 44 -30.67 -12.37 2.11
N PRO A 45 -29.65 -13.18 2.50
CA PRO A 45 -28.73 -13.83 1.57
C PRO A 45 -29.43 -14.62 0.47
N SER A 46 -28.86 -14.60 -0.73
CA SER A 46 -29.32 -15.38 -1.88
C SER A 46 -28.14 -15.82 -2.74
N GLU A 47 -28.37 -16.78 -3.63
CA GLU A 47 -27.40 -17.26 -4.63
C GLU A 47 -27.89 -17.00 -6.07
N ASN A 48 -29.03 -16.33 -6.23
CA ASN A 48 -29.70 -16.14 -7.52
C ASN A 48 -29.22 -14.90 -8.28
N CYS A 49 -28.14 -14.24 -7.84
CA CYS A 49 -27.54 -13.14 -8.59
C CYS A 49 -26.75 -13.68 -9.77
N ASP A 50 -26.72 -12.92 -10.87
CA ASP A 50 -25.92 -13.27 -12.04
C ASP A 50 -24.41 -13.21 -11.69
N PRO A 51 -23.67 -14.34 -11.79
CA PRO A 51 -22.24 -14.37 -11.53
C PRO A 51 -21.43 -13.50 -12.50
N GLN A 52 -21.94 -13.19 -13.70
CA GLN A 52 -21.24 -12.32 -14.66
C GLN A 52 -21.21 -10.85 -14.23
N GLU A 53 -22.20 -10.45 -13.43
CA GLU A 53 -22.35 -9.08 -12.91
C GLU A 53 -21.73 -8.90 -11.52
N ILE A 54 -20.92 -9.86 -11.05
CA ILE A 54 -20.32 -9.79 -9.71
C ILE A 54 -19.38 -8.57 -9.58
N PRO A 55 -19.63 -7.65 -8.64
CA PRO A 55 -18.76 -6.50 -8.44
C PRO A 55 -17.39 -6.91 -7.86
N ASN A 56 -16.34 -6.14 -8.19
CA ASN A 56 -15.01 -6.36 -7.62
C ASN A 56 -15.00 -6.21 -6.10
N ALA A 57 -14.52 -7.21 -5.36
CA ALA A 57 -14.35 -7.14 -3.91
C ALA A 57 -13.01 -6.51 -3.47
N GLN A 58 -12.05 -6.36 -4.39
CA GLN A 58 -10.73 -5.80 -4.12
C GLN A 58 -10.27 -4.94 -5.31
N GLU A 59 -9.58 -3.83 -5.02
CA GLU A 59 -8.92 -3.02 -6.04
C GLU A 59 -7.61 -2.39 -5.54
N GLU A 60 -6.77 -2.00 -6.49
CA GLU A 60 -5.52 -1.29 -6.22
C GLU A 60 -5.76 0.18 -5.85
N CYS A 61 -4.98 0.69 -4.91
CA CYS A 61 -5.05 2.08 -4.47
C CYS A 61 -3.66 2.65 -4.16
N LYS A 62 -3.57 3.99 -4.08
CA LYS A 62 -2.36 4.73 -3.66
C LYS A 62 -1.09 4.34 -4.45
N LYS A 63 -1.19 4.36 -5.78
CA LYS A 63 -0.09 4.05 -6.71
C LYS A 63 1.04 5.10 -6.71
N GLN A 64 0.82 6.25 -6.06
CA GLN A 64 1.85 7.28 -5.93
C GLN A 64 3.02 6.74 -5.12
N PRO A 65 4.27 7.04 -5.51
CA PRO A 65 5.42 6.67 -4.71
C PRO A 65 5.31 7.30 -3.32
N CYS A 66 5.83 6.61 -2.31
CA CYS A 66 6.05 7.28 -1.02
C CYS A 66 7.04 8.41 -1.26
N LEU A 67 6.79 9.56 -0.66
CA LEU A 67 7.86 10.52 -0.45
C LEU A 67 8.84 9.80 0.46
N GLU A 68 9.88 9.21 -0.13
CA GLU A 68 11.07 8.95 0.62
C GLU A 68 11.49 10.33 1.14
N ASP A 69 11.66 10.47 2.45
CA ASP A 69 12.58 11.46 2.97
C ASP A 69 13.94 11.11 2.36
N ILE A 70 14.13 11.50 1.09
CA ILE A 70 15.43 11.93 0.63
C ILE A 70 15.66 13.10 1.54
N ASP A 71 16.33 12.81 2.65
CA ASP A 71 17.03 13.81 3.40
C ASP A 71 17.99 14.44 2.38
N LEU A 72 17.49 15.44 1.66
CA LEU A 72 18.25 16.27 0.73
C LEU A 72 19.37 17.01 1.49
N GLN A 73 19.41 16.86 2.82
CA GLN A 73 20.46 17.24 3.75
C GLN A 73 21.48 16.12 4.10
N CYS A 74 21.28 14.87 3.68
CA CYS A 74 22.24 13.79 3.91
C CYS A 74 23.37 13.84 2.87
N SER A 75 24.30 14.79 3.07
CA SER A 75 25.54 14.91 2.31
C SER A 75 26.73 14.52 3.18
N ASP A 76 27.83 14.12 2.53
CA ASP A 76 29.11 13.98 3.21
C ASP A 76 29.71 15.38 3.46
N GLN A 77 30.16 15.63 4.69
CA GLN A 77 30.84 16.87 5.07
C GLN A 77 32.31 16.89 4.59
N TYR A 78 32.91 15.71 4.39
CA TYR A 78 34.31 15.58 3.96
C TYR A 78 34.44 14.66 2.74
N HIS A 79 35.36 15.01 1.83
CA HIS A 79 35.68 14.22 0.63
C HIS A 79 36.27 12.84 0.92
N LYS A 80 36.86 12.64 2.11
CA LYS A 80 37.47 11.37 2.54
C LYS A 80 36.51 10.45 3.29
N CYS A 81 35.20 10.63 3.15
CA CYS A 81 34.20 9.77 3.80
C CYS A 81 34.27 8.29 3.36
N MET A 82 34.87 7.99 2.21
CA MET A 82 35.16 6.60 1.81
C MET A 82 36.13 5.88 2.75
N VAL A 83 37.06 6.59 3.39
CA VAL A 83 37.99 6.01 4.38
C VAL A 83 37.24 5.57 5.63
N VAL A 84 36.23 6.35 6.05
CA VAL A 84 35.34 6.03 7.17
C VAL A 84 34.55 4.75 6.90
N VAL A 85 34.07 4.56 5.67
CA VAL A 85 33.38 3.34 5.23
C VAL A 85 34.34 2.14 5.25
N GLN A 86 35.54 2.28 4.65
CA GLN A 86 36.54 1.20 4.58
C GLN A 86 37.03 0.77 5.97
N ALA A 87 37.19 1.73 6.89
CA ALA A 87 37.56 1.46 8.28
C ALA A 87 36.38 0.98 9.15
N ARG A 88 35.19 0.76 8.57
CA ARG A 88 33.95 0.34 9.27
C ARG A 88 33.54 1.25 10.42
N LEU A 89 33.90 2.52 10.34
CA LEU A 89 33.63 3.51 11.39
C LEU A 89 32.20 4.07 11.34
N CYS A 90 31.40 3.72 10.32
CA CYS A 90 29.98 4.09 10.20
C CYS A 90 29.08 3.53 11.33
N ILE A 91 29.61 2.66 12.20
CA ILE A 91 28.92 2.22 13.42
C ILE A 91 28.85 3.33 14.47
N TYR A 92 29.78 4.30 14.44
CA TYR A 92 29.80 5.38 15.40
C TYR A 92 28.89 6.55 14.96
N PRO A 93 28.04 7.09 15.85
CA PRO A 93 27.09 8.15 15.52
C PRO A 93 27.74 9.40 14.90
N TYR A 94 28.91 9.79 15.41
CA TYR A 94 29.68 10.93 14.91
C TYR A 94 30.04 10.77 13.43
N TYR A 95 30.55 9.60 13.03
CA TYR A 95 30.89 9.35 11.63
C TYR A 95 29.65 9.23 10.74
N ARG A 96 28.53 8.76 11.30
CA ARG A 96 27.26 8.64 10.57
C ARG A 96 26.64 10.00 10.27
N SER A 97 26.81 11.00 11.14
CA SER A 97 26.34 12.37 10.88
C SER A 97 27.24 13.11 9.89
N VAL A 98 28.56 12.94 10.01
CA VAL A 98 29.56 13.61 9.18
C VAL A 98 29.67 13.02 7.76
N CYS A 99 29.53 11.70 7.64
CA CYS A 99 29.62 10.95 6.39
C CYS A 99 28.29 10.27 6.03
N CYS A 100 27.21 11.04 6.09
CA CYS A 100 25.84 10.54 5.98
C CYS A 100 25.59 9.80 4.67
N ALA A 101 25.99 10.37 3.52
CA ALA A 101 25.74 9.77 2.22
C ALA A 101 26.54 8.49 2.03
N SER A 102 27.84 8.53 2.35
CA SER A 102 28.76 7.39 2.26
C SER A 102 28.34 6.23 3.18
N CYS A 103 28.02 6.51 4.44
CA CYS A 103 27.61 5.49 5.40
C CYS A 103 26.22 4.90 5.08
N SER A 104 25.25 5.74 4.68
CA SER A 104 23.92 5.29 4.28
C SER A 104 23.95 4.39 3.04
N ARG A 105 24.78 4.72 2.05
CA ARG A 105 24.98 3.88 0.85
C ARG A 105 25.58 2.53 1.21
N ALA A 106 26.63 2.51 2.04
CA ALA A 106 27.26 1.26 2.49
C ALA A 106 26.30 0.35 3.27
N GLN A 107 25.49 0.93 4.16
CA GLN A 107 24.46 0.20 4.92
C GLN A 107 23.39 -0.41 4.01
N LYS A 108 22.92 0.32 2.99
CA LYS A 108 21.96 -0.19 1.99
C LYS A 108 22.53 -1.37 1.20
N THR A 109 23.80 -1.33 0.79
CA THR A 109 24.46 -2.42 0.07
C THR A 109 24.58 -3.70 0.92
N LEU A 110 24.85 -3.55 2.22
CA LEU A 110 24.85 -4.64 3.19
C LEU A 110 23.45 -5.24 3.37
N SER A 111 22.41 -4.41 3.49
CA SER A 111 21.02 -4.86 3.58
C SER A 111 20.54 -5.61 2.33
N THR A 112 20.91 -5.15 1.12
CA THR A 112 20.59 -5.86 -0.14
C THR A 112 21.34 -7.19 -0.26
N THR A 113 22.56 -7.28 0.24
CA THR A 113 23.34 -8.53 0.24
C THR A 113 22.78 -9.54 1.24
N LEU A 114 22.32 -9.09 2.41
CA LEU A 114 21.62 -9.92 3.39
C LEU A 114 20.26 -10.41 2.88
N HIS A 115 19.50 -9.58 2.16
CA HIS A 115 18.27 -10.01 1.47
C HIS A 115 18.56 -11.05 0.38
N LYS A 116 19.62 -10.85 -0.42
CA LYS A 116 20.03 -11.79 -1.47
C LYS A 116 20.49 -13.14 -0.92
N ASN A 117 21.14 -13.14 0.25
CA ASN A 117 21.55 -14.36 0.96
C ASN A 117 20.37 -15.08 1.65
N ARG A 118 19.27 -14.39 1.97
CA ARG A 118 18.04 -14.99 2.51
C ARG A 118 17.16 -15.66 1.44
N ILE A 119 17.27 -15.27 0.17
CA ILE A 119 16.51 -15.85 -0.95
C ILE A 119 17.22 -17.11 -1.53
N ARG A 120 18.49 -17.32 -1.19
CA ARG A 120 19.28 -18.52 -1.58
C ARG A 120 19.42 -19.55 -0.46
N ARG A 121 18.46 -19.65 0.45
CA ARG A 121 18.31 -20.75 1.41
C ARG A 121 16.91 -21.31 1.35
#